data_AF-A0A953G441-F1
#
_entry.id   AF-A0A953G441-F1
#
_cell.length_a   1.000
_cell.length_b   1.000
_cell.length_c   1.000
_cell.angle_alpha   90.00
_cell.angle_beta   90.00
_cell.angle_gamma   90.00
#
_symmetry.space_group_name_H-M   'P 1'
#
loop_
_entity.id
_entity.type
_entity.pdbx_description
1 polymer ?
#
loop_
_entity_poly.entity_id
_entity_poly.type
_entity_poly.pdbx_seq_one_letter_code
_entity_poly.pdbx_strand_id
1 'polypeptide(L)'
;MSKIDKNSIDELIIRAKEARERAYAPYSKFKVGAALRTIGEKIYWGCNVENIAYPQGQCAEASALSHMISHGERKIKDIVILADGSEICTPCGGCRQKLAEFADTKTMVHLCKPQGIIKSIYLHKLLPLSFKFKSASLTQDINYQLISLIDLTSLGNNDTPQTIHNLYKKGQTLYGPVAALCIDPKFIKLAKRYVVDQPMRLATVANFPLGTDPFKKIITQVQQSLKDGAEEIDLVFPYKFYLENKNNKKSILHLIQIIKNLCGPARTLKIILETGVLKQKKLIEEIAQLSIEGGTNFLKTSTGKIGPGATLPAVKILLDIIYTNQHQIQHPIGLKISGGIRNKNQALEFIHLITQKMGEDWIHPANLRIGASSLLDNLLENKKTSLQSFY
;
A
#
# COMPACT_ATOMS: atom_id res chain seq x y z
N MET A 1 16.35 39.85 20.20
CA MET A 1 15.68 39.36 18.97
C MET A 1 15.95 37.87 18.86
N SER A 2 15.02 37.03 19.31
CA SER A 2 15.15 35.57 19.25
C SER A 2 15.00 35.10 17.81
N LYS A 3 15.90 34.20 17.39
CA LYS A 3 15.85 33.51 16.09
C LYS A 3 14.52 32.77 15.99
N ILE A 4 13.66 33.19 15.06
CA ILE A 4 12.44 32.44 14.70
C ILE A 4 12.91 31.15 14.02
N ASP A 5 12.52 30.02 14.59
CA ASP A 5 12.80 28.70 14.04
C ASP A 5 11.99 28.52 12.74
N LYS A 6 12.67 28.21 11.63
CA LYS A 6 12.07 28.13 10.27
C LYS A 6 11.03 27.02 10.12
N ASN A 7 10.83 26.18 11.14
CA ASN A 7 9.83 25.12 11.19
C ASN A 7 8.58 25.45 12.01
N SER A 8 8.51 26.62 12.66
CA SER A 8 7.43 26.93 13.60
C SER A 8 6.12 27.31 12.89
N ILE A 9 4.99 27.01 13.53
CA ILE A 9 3.65 27.44 13.09
C ILE A 9 3.54 28.98 13.03
N ASP A 10 4.45 29.72 13.65
CA ASP A 10 4.42 31.18 13.68
C ASP A 10 4.50 31.78 12.28
N GLU A 11 5.26 31.17 11.35
CA GLU A 11 5.31 31.65 9.97
C GLU A 11 3.94 31.56 9.29
N LEU A 12 3.20 30.48 9.50
CA LEU A 12 1.83 30.34 8.98
C LEU A 12 0.89 31.37 9.61
N ILE A 13 1.02 31.62 10.92
CA ILE A 13 0.23 32.65 11.61
C ILE A 13 0.52 34.03 11.01
N ILE A 14 1.78 34.36 10.74
CA ILE A 14 2.17 35.62 10.11
C ILE A 14 1.51 35.75 8.73
N ARG A 15 1.63 34.74 7.86
CA ARG A 15 1.01 34.76 6.53
C ARG A 15 -0.52 34.83 6.58
N ALA A 16 -1.14 34.13 7.52
CA ALA A 16 -2.59 34.19 7.71
C ALA A 16 -3.04 35.59 8.18
N LYS A 17 -2.28 36.26 9.05
CA LYS A 17 -2.53 37.66 9.44
C LYS A 17 -2.44 38.61 8.24
N GLU A 18 -1.38 38.52 7.45
CA GLU A 18 -1.19 39.33 6.24
C GLU A 18 -2.34 39.14 5.24
N ALA A 19 -2.78 37.89 5.06
CA ALA A 19 -3.91 37.58 4.21
C ALA A 19 -5.21 38.21 4.74
N ARG A 20 -5.49 38.03 6.04
CA ARG A 20 -6.70 38.53 6.69
C ARG A 20 -6.89 40.02 6.50
N GLU A 21 -5.83 40.83 6.60
CA GLU A 21 -5.96 42.28 6.44
C GLU A 21 -6.46 42.69 5.05
N ARG A 22 -6.14 41.87 4.04
CA ARG A 22 -6.57 42.02 2.64
C ARG A 22 -7.92 41.39 2.32
N ALA A 23 -8.60 40.80 3.31
CA ALA A 23 -9.92 40.21 3.12
C ALA A 23 -10.92 41.25 2.63
N TYR A 24 -11.67 40.90 1.58
CA TYR A 24 -12.78 41.70 1.08
C TYR A 24 -14.07 41.20 1.74
N ALA A 25 -14.49 41.87 2.81
CA ALA A 25 -15.68 41.48 3.58
C ALA A 25 -16.59 42.69 3.91
N PRO A 26 -17.12 43.42 2.90
CA PRO A 26 -17.90 44.61 3.14
C PRO A 26 -19.27 44.34 3.77
N TYR A 27 -19.82 43.12 3.68
CA TYR A 27 -21.16 42.79 4.16
C TYR A 27 -21.13 42.27 5.60
N SER A 28 -20.36 41.21 5.89
CA SER A 28 -20.30 40.66 7.26
C SER A 28 -19.33 41.41 8.17
N LYS A 29 -18.37 42.13 7.59
CA LYS A 29 -17.18 42.69 8.27
C LYS A 29 -16.29 41.64 8.95
N PHE A 30 -16.57 40.35 8.76
CA PHE A 30 -15.83 39.26 9.36
C PHE A 30 -14.65 38.85 8.47
N LYS A 31 -13.45 39.27 8.86
CA LYS A 31 -12.21 39.00 8.12
C LYS A 31 -11.53 37.73 8.62
N VAL A 32 -11.25 36.83 7.69
CA VAL A 32 -10.56 35.55 7.90
C VAL A 32 -9.35 35.46 6.98
N GLY A 33 -8.23 35.02 7.52
CA GLY A 33 -7.04 34.64 6.77
C GLY A 33 -6.69 33.18 7.02
N ALA A 34 -6.17 32.50 5.99
CA ALA A 34 -5.69 31.14 6.10
C ALA A 34 -4.32 31.02 5.45
N ALA A 35 -3.47 30.18 6.03
CA ALA A 35 -2.17 29.84 5.46
C ALA A 35 -1.92 28.35 5.65
N LEU A 36 -1.49 27.67 4.60
CA LEU A 36 -1.18 26.25 4.59
C LEU A 36 0.28 26.01 4.24
N ARG A 37 0.83 24.92 4.75
CA ARG A 37 2.16 24.41 4.41
C ARG A 37 2.03 23.11 3.65
N THR A 38 2.83 22.93 2.62
CA THR A 38 2.87 21.67 1.86
C THR A 38 3.88 20.69 2.47
N ILE A 39 3.85 19.44 2.01
CA ILE A 39 4.85 18.43 2.40
C ILE A 39 6.27 18.84 1.98
N GLY A 40 6.40 19.67 0.93
CA GLY A 40 7.66 20.28 0.52
C GLY A 40 8.04 21.55 1.29
N GLU A 41 7.38 21.82 2.43
CA GLU A 41 7.58 22.99 3.31
C GLU A 41 7.33 24.36 2.66
N LYS A 42 6.65 24.41 1.50
CA LYS A 42 6.23 25.68 0.89
C LYS A 42 4.94 26.19 1.54
N ILE A 43 4.80 27.50 1.66
CA ILE A 43 3.66 28.13 2.33
C ILE A 43 2.82 28.94 1.33
N TYR A 44 1.51 28.74 1.39
CA TYR A 44 0.52 29.45 0.56
C TYR A 44 -0.60 29.98 1.45
N TRP A 45 -1.11 31.16 1.14
CA TRP A 45 -2.11 31.83 1.97
C TRP A 45 -3.20 32.49 1.13
N GLY A 46 -4.32 32.78 1.78
CA GLY A 46 -5.50 33.38 1.18
C GLY A 46 -6.44 33.98 2.23
N CYS A 47 -7.38 34.78 1.76
CA CYS A 47 -8.38 35.47 2.60
C CYS A 47 -9.79 35.25 2.05
N ASN A 48 -10.80 35.55 2.87
CA ASN A 48 -12.17 35.51 2.39
C ASN A 48 -12.48 36.71 1.48
N VAL A 49 -13.25 36.43 0.42
CA VAL A 49 -13.74 37.40 -0.55
C VAL A 49 -15.25 37.24 -0.63
N GLU A 50 -15.98 38.21 -0.13
CA GLU A 50 -17.43 38.23 -0.22
C GLU A 50 -17.89 38.73 -1.59
N ASN A 51 -19.07 38.28 -1.99
CA ASN A 51 -19.71 38.70 -3.24
C ASN A 51 -21.19 38.99 -2.95
N ILE A 52 -21.75 39.99 -3.63
CA ILE A 52 -23.16 40.34 -3.51
C ILE A 52 -24.08 39.22 -4.03
N ALA A 53 -23.62 38.46 -5.03
CA ALA A 53 -24.32 37.32 -5.58
C ALA A 53 -23.96 36.06 -4.81
N TYR A 54 -24.88 35.60 -3.96
CA TYR A 54 -24.73 34.31 -3.26
C TYR A 54 -24.99 33.15 -4.22
N PRO A 55 -24.19 32.04 -4.20
CA PRO A 55 -23.13 31.70 -3.25
C PRO A 55 -21.70 31.99 -3.77
N GLN A 56 -21.48 33.02 -4.59
CA GLN A 56 -20.20 33.26 -5.30
C GLN A 56 -19.07 33.81 -4.41
N GLY A 57 -19.27 33.89 -3.10
CA GLY A 57 -18.21 34.23 -2.16
C GLY A 57 -17.20 33.08 -1.99
N GLN A 58 -16.00 33.42 -1.51
CA GLN A 58 -14.92 32.46 -1.29
C GLN A 58 -14.37 32.59 0.13
N CYS A 59 -14.24 31.46 0.83
CA CYS A 59 -13.62 31.41 2.16
C CYS A 59 -12.09 31.46 2.06
N ALA A 60 -11.43 31.86 3.15
CA ALA A 60 -9.98 32.02 3.20
C ALA A 60 -9.21 30.73 2.89
N GLU A 61 -9.67 29.59 3.38
CA GLU A 61 -9.05 28.28 3.16
C GLU A 61 -9.11 27.88 1.70
N ALA A 62 -10.24 28.15 1.03
CA ALA A 62 -10.40 27.87 -0.39
C ALA A 62 -9.52 28.78 -1.25
N SER A 63 -9.36 30.05 -0.86
CA SER A 63 -8.40 30.97 -1.51
C SER A 63 -6.94 30.50 -1.33
N ALA A 64 -6.56 30.08 -0.12
CA ALA A 64 -5.22 29.54 0.15
C ALA A 64 -4.96 28.24 -0.65
N LEU A 65 -5.98 27.39 -0.77
CA LEU A 65 -5.92 26.18 -1.57
C LEU A 65 -5.75 26.50 -3.07
N SER A 66 -6.53 27.43 -3.62
CA SER A 66 -6.37 27.87 -5.01
C SER A 66 -4.95 28.38 -5.28
N HIS A 67 -4.39 29.14 -4.33
CA HIS A 67 -3.02 29.65 -4.40
C HIS A 67 -1.97 28.52 -4.41
N MET A 68 -2.14 27.50 -3.56
CA MET A 68 -1.28 26.30 -3.57
C MET A 68 -1.36 25.55 -4.91
N ILE A 69 -2.59 25.30 -5.39
CA ILE A 69 -2.83 24.50 -6.58
C ILE A 69 -2.27 25.17 -7.83
N SER A 70 -2.41 26.50 -7.95
CA SER A 70 -1.88 27.27 -9.08
C SER A 70 -0.34 27.23 -9.17
N HIS A 71 0.33 26.89 -8.07
CA HIS A 71 1.79 26.71 -8.01
C HIS A 71 2.23 25.24 -8.14
N GLY A 72 1.33 24.34 -8.54
CA GLY A 72 1.64 22.93 -8.83
C GLY A 72 1.67 21.99 -7.62
N GLU A 73 1.49 22.50 -6.41
CA GLU A 73 1.50 21.69 -5.19
C GLU A 73 0.15 20.98 -4.98
N ARG A 74 0.15 19.81 -4.33
CA ARG A 74 -1.03 18.93 -4.22
C ARG A 74 -1.24 18.27 -2.85
N LYS A 75 -0.40 18.53 -1.86
CA LYS A 75 -0.48 17.88 -0.54
C LYS A 75 -0.23 18.87 0.59
N ILE A 76 -1.12 18.87 1.58
CA ILE A 76 -1.10 19.76 2.74
C ILE A 76 -0.51 19.02 3.94
N LYS A 77 0.46 19.65 4.59
CA LYS A 77 1.03 19.20 5.87
C LYS A 77 0.21 19.75 7.05
N ASP A 78 0.02 21.05 7.09
CA ASP A 78 -0.76 21.74 8.11
C ASP A 78 -1.35 23.06 7.58
N ILE A 79 -2.36 23.57 8.27
CA ILE A 79 -3.06 24.80 7.93
C ILE A 79 -3.43 25.60 9.18
N VAL A 80 -3.21 26.91 9.12
CA VAL A 80 -3.71 27.90 10.08
C VAL A 80 -4.94 28.58 9.51
N ILE A 81 -5.96 28.75 10.35
CA ILE A 81 -7.16 29.54 10.08
C ILE A 81 -7.25 30.60 11.18
N LEU A 82 -7.28 31.87 10.78
CA LEU A 82 -7.19 33.01 11.68
C LEU A 82 -8.33 33.98 11.43
N ALA A 83 -9.11 34.24 12.48
CA ALA A 83 -10.11 35.28 12.49
C ALA A 83 -10.11 35.98 13.86
N ASP A 84 -10.72 37.16 13.92
CA ASP A 84 -10.93 37.89 15.16
C ASP A 84 -12.43 37.91 15.47
N GLY A 85 -12.80 37.47 16.66
CA GLY A 85 -14.18 37.22 17.05
C GLY A 85 -14.28 36.64 18.46
N SER A 86 -15.49 36.69 19.04
CA SER A 86 -15.77 36.12 20.36
C SER A 86 -15.57 34.59 20.35
N GLU A 87 -16.11 33.93 19.33
CA GLU A 87 -16.03 32.48 19.13
C GLU A 87 -14.81 32.04 18.31
N ILE A 88 -14.51 30.74 18.39
CA ILE A 88 -13.46 30.12 17.59
C ILE A 88 -13.93 29.97 16.14
N CYS A 89 -13.20 30.56 15.19
CA CYS A 89 -13.50 30.37 13.78
C CYS A 89 -13.07 28.96 13.38
N THR A 90 -14.02 28.15 12.91
CA THR A 90 -13.76 26.83 12.34
C THR A 90 -14.01 26.85 10.83
N PRO A 91 -13.30 26.03 10.04
CA PRO A 91 -13.58 25.95 8.61
C PRO A 91 -15.02 25.51 8.39
N CYS A 92 -15.70 26.11 7.43
CA CYS A 92 -17.06 25.71 7.06
C CYS A 92 -17.06 24.29 6.47
N GLY A 93 -18.23 23.65 6.38
CA GLY A 93 -18.34 22.28 5.84
C GLY A 93 -17.71 22.12 4.45
N GLY A 94 -17.95 23.09 3.55
CA GLY A 94 -17.35 23.10 2.21
C GLY A 94 -15.82 23.23 2.23
N CYS A 95 -15.25 24.08 3.09
CA CYS A 95 -13.79 24.19 3.24
C CYS A 95 -13.18 22.92 3.83
N ARG A 96 -13.82 22.32 4.85
CA ARG A 96 -13.37 21.03 5.39
C ARG A 96 -13.29 19.99 4.28
N GLN A 97 -14.30 19.94 3.41
CA GLN A 97 -14.34 19.01 2.29
C GLN A 97 -13.28 19.30 1.22
N LYS A 98 -13.09 20.57 0.84
CA LYS A 98 -12.02 21.00 -0.09
C LYS A 98 -10.64 20.66 0.45
N LEU A 99 -10.38 20.93 1.73
CA LEU A 99 -9.11 20.61 2.38
C LEU A 99 -8.87 19.11 2.48
N ALA A 100 -9.92 18.32 2.78
CA ALA A 100 -9.82 16.87 2.94
C ALA A 100 -9.32 16.17 1.67
N GLU A 101 -9.57 16.73 0.49
CA GLU A 101 -9.09 16.19 -0.79
C GLU A 101 -7.56 16.23 -0.94
N PHE A 102 -6.88 17.16 -0.26
CA PHE A 102 -5.43 17.37 -0.35
C PHE A 102 -4.69 17.06 0.95
N ALA A 103 -5.39 16.54 1.95
CA ALA A 103 -4.88 16.23 3.29
C ALA A 103 -4.68 14.71 3.49
N ASP A 104 -3.97 14.34 4.57
CA ASP A 104 -3.88 12.97 5.09
C ASP A 104 -4.36 12.90 6.55
N THR A 105 -4.22 11.72 7.17
CA THR A 105 -4.64 11.50 8.58
C THR A 105 -3.81 12.27 9.60
N LYS A 106 -2.65 12.81 9.20
CA LYS A 106 -1.74 13.59 10.04
C LYS A 106 -1.89 15.10 9.79
N THR A 107 -2.62 15.53 8.77
CA THR A 107 -2.82 16.96 8.49
C THR A 107 -3.51 17.66 9.66
N MET A 108 -2.83 18.67 10.19
CA MET A 108 -3.28 19.46 11.33
C MET A 108 -3.96 20.76 10.89
N VAL A 109 -5.05 21.10 11.56
CA VAL A 109 -5.75 22.39 11.44
C VAL A 109 -5.55 23.16 12.74
N HIS A 110 -4.94 24.33 12.65
CA HIS A 110 -4.66 25.23 13.76
C HIS A 110 -5.63 26.42 13.71
N LEU A 111 -6.56 26.45 14.64
CA LEU A 111 -7.54 27.52 14.79
C LEU A 111 -6.95 28.60 15.68
N CYS A 112 -6.79 29.79 15.10
CA CYS A 112 -6.04 30.89 15.70
C CYS A 112 -6.87 32.16 15.85
N LYS A 113 -6.53 32.94 16.88
CA LYS A 113 -6.86 34.36 16.98
C LYS A 113 -5.60 35.19 16.70
N PRO A 114 -5.67 36.52 16.57
CA PRO A 114 -4.46 37.35 16.39
C PRO A 114 -3.38 37.13 17.47
N GLN A 115 -3.78 36.72 18.67
CA GLN A 115 -2.89 36.45 19.81
C GLN A 115 -2.17 35.08 19.71
N GLY A 116 -2.64 34.15 18.88
CA GLY A 116 -2.02 32.84 18.71
C GLY A 116 -3.00 31.68 18.51
N ILE A 117 -2.49 30.46 18.63
CA ILE A 117 -3.26 29.21 18.47
C ILE A 117 -4.20 29.05 19.67
N ILE A 118 -5.49 28.86 19.39
CA ILE A 118 -6.49 28.51 20.41
C ILE A 118 -6.68 27.00 20.48
N LYS A 119 -6.68 26.33 19.32
CA LYS A 119 -6.87 24.88 19.23
C LYS A 119 -6.20 24.30 18.01
N SER A 120 -5.62 23.11 18.18
CA SER A 120 -5.08 22.31 17.10
C SER A 120 -5.83 20.99 17.02
N ILE A 121 -6.25 20.59 15.83
CA ILE A 121 -7.05 19.38 15.61
C ILE A 121 -6.72 18.75 14.26
N TYR A 122 -6.68 17.41 14.21
CA TYR A 122 -6.53 16.71 12.95
C TYR A 122 -7.75 16.93 12.05
N LEU A 123 -7.52 17.17 10.76
CA LEU A 123 -8.61 17.46 9.82
C LEU A 123 -9.66 16.33 9.77
N HIS A 124 -9.23 15.07 9.85
CA HIS A 124 -10.15 13.92 9.84
C HIS A 124 -11.14 13.90 11.02
N LYS A 125 -10.82 14.59 12.13
CA LYS A 125 -11.73 14.75 13.27
C LYS A 125 -12.74 15.89 13.07
N LEU A 126 -12.41 16.88 12.24
CA LEU A 126 -13.32 17.98 11.88
C LEU A 126 -14.35 17.57 10.83
N LEU A 127 -14.05 16.55 10.03
CA LEU A 127 -14.94 16.03 9.00
C LEU A 127 -14.93 14.49 9.00
N PRO A 128 -15.50 13.85 10.03
CA PRO A 128 -15.69 12.41 10.01
C PRO A 128 -16.61 12.01 8.85
N LEU A 129 -16.34 10.86 8.24
CA LEU A 129 -17.12 10.34 7.10
C LEU A 129 -17.27 11.36 5.95
N SER A 130 -16.25 12.20 5.74
CA SER A 130 -16.19 13.18 4.64
C SER A 130 -16.66 12.57 3.33
N PHE A 131 -17.31 13.37 2.48
CA PHE A 131 -17.54 12.98 1.09
C PHE A 131 -16.19 12.79 0.44
N LYS A 132 -15.71 11.57 0.44
CA LYS A 132 -14.78 11.17 -0.59
C LYS A 132 -15.65 11.27 -1.83
N PHE A 133 -15.24 12.08 -2.81
CA PHE A 133 -15.70 11.81 -4.16
C PHE A 133 -15.60 10.28 -4.29
N LYS A 134 -16.60 9.60 -4.85
CA LYS A 134 -16.28 8.43 -5.67
C LYS A 134 -15.43 9.02 -6.79
N SER A 135 -14.22 9.40 -6.44
CA SER A 135 -13.23 9.66 -7.40
C SER A 135 -13.17 8.34 -8.13
N ALA A 136 -12.51 8.39 -9.23
CA ALA A 136 -11.28 7.65 -9.24
C ALA A 136 -10.55 7.43 -7.86
N SER A 137 -11.17 6.97 -6.76
CA SER A 137 -10.59 6.38 -5.54
C SER A 137 -10.90 4.89 -5.47
N LEU A 138 -11.76 4.40 -6.37
CA LEU A 138 -11.59 3.06 -6.97
C LEU A 138 -10.67 3.10 -8.21
N THR A 139 -10.22 4.30 -8.62
CA THR A 139 -9.14 4.46 -9.61
C THR A 139 -8.15 5.56 -9.22
N GLN A 140 -7.60 5.50 -8.00
CA GLN A 140 -6.15 5.59 -7.95
C GLN A 140 -5.76 4.42 -8.83
N ASP A 141 -5.47 4.68 -10.12
CA ASP A 141 -5.71 3.79 -11.27
C ASP A 141 -5.83 2.35 -10.76
N ILE A 142 -6.96 1.67 -10.87
CA ILE A 142 -7.04 0.29 -10.34
C ILE A 142 -5.84 -0.55 -10.82
N ASN A 143 -5.21 -0.17 -11.94
CA ASN A 143 -3.87 -0.62 -12.32
C ASN A 143 -2.76 -0.21 -11.31
N TYR A 144 -2.59 1.03 -10.87
CA TYR A 144 -1.78 1.42 -9.68
C TYR A 144 -2.00 0.48 -8.49
N GLN A 145 -3.25 0.29 -8.03
CA GLN A 145 -3.50 -0.57 -6.87
C GLN A 145 -3.07 -2.01 -7.19
N LEU A 146 -3.48 -2.58 -8.33
CA LEU A 146 -3.09 -3.93 -8.75
C LEU A 146 -1.56 -4.08 -8.92
N ILE A 147 -0.90 -3.14 -9.57
CA ILE A 147 0.56 -3.08 -9.79
C ILE A 147 1.27 -3.08 -8.44
N SER A 148 0.81 -2.27 -7.49
CA SER A 148 1.39 -2.21 -6.15
C SER A 148 1.31 -3.54 -5.39
N LEU A 149 0.41 -4.46 -5.77
CA LEU A 149 0.28 -5.79 -5.17
C LEU A 149 1.10 -6.86 -5.90
N ILE A 150 1.70 -6.56 -7.06
CA ILE A 150 2.36 -7.57 -7.89
C ILE A 150 3.69 -8.01 -7.28
N ASP A 151 3.86 -9.33 -7.17
CA ASP A 151 5.17 -9.97 -7.09
C ASP A 151 5.57 -10.37 -8.51
N LEU A 152 6.32 -9.49 -9.19
CA LEU A 152 6.71 -9.67 -10.59
C LEU A 152 7.73 -10.80 -10.68
N THR A 153 7.34 -11.88 -11.33
CA THR A 153 8.03 -13.18 -11.17
C THR A 153 8.77 -13.59 -12.44
N SER A 154 10.05 -13.98 -12.30
CA SER A 154 10.83 -14.69 -13.32
C SER A 154 11.54 -15.88 -12.68
N LEU A 155 11.05 -17.08 -13.01
CA LEU A 155 11.55 -18.36 -12.49
C LEU A 155 11.72 -19.33 -13.67
N GLY A 156 12.35 -18.85 -14.75
CA GLY A 156 12.64 -19.62 -15.95
C GLY A 156 13.98 -20.33 -15.85
N ASN A 157 14.07 -21.55 -16.41
CA ASN A 157 15.34 -22.30 -16.43
C ASN A 157 16.42 -21.57 -17.24
N ASN A 158 16.01 -20.79 -18.25
CA ASN A 158 16.88 -20.04 -19.16
C ASN A 158 17.03 -18.55 -18.78
N ASP A 159 16.61 -18.17 -17.57
CA ASP A 159 16.80 -16.79 -17.10
C ASP A 159 18.31 -16.47 -17.03
N THR A 160 18.66 -15.25 -17.43
CA THR A 160 20.04 -14.72 -17.45
C THR A 160 20.14 -13.48 -16.57
N PRO A 161 21.36 -13.02 -16.21
CA PRO A 161 21.56 -11.71 -15.57
C PRO A 161 20.81 -10.57 -16.28
N GLN A 162 20.81 -10.56 -17.62
CA GLN A 162 20.11 -9.55 -18.41
C GLN A 162 18.58 -9.69 -18.28
N THR A 163 18.06 -10.91 -18.26
CA THR A 163 16.63 -11.18 -18.02
C THR A 163 16.17 -10.55 -16.71
N ILE A 164 16.94 -10.76 -15.63
CA ILE A 164 16.60 -10.24 -14.30
C ILE A 164 16.73 -8.71 -14.23
N HIS A 165 17.73 -8.13 -14.88
CA HIS A 165 17.86 -6.67 -14.97
C HIS A 165 16.69 -6.03 -15.74
N ASN A 166 16.27 -6.64 -16.84
CA ASN A 166 15.11 -6.19 -17.60
C ASN A 166 13.81 -6.32 -16.78
N LEU A 167 13.67 -7.41 -16.01
CA LEU A 167 12.55 -7.59 -15.08
C LEU A 167 12.51 -6.49 -14.02
N TYR A 168 13.66 -6.13 -13.46
CA TYR A 168 13.78 -5.04 -12.49
C TYR A 168 13.35 -3.69 -13.09
N LYS A 169 13.85 -3.35 -14.28
CA LYS A 169 13.43 -2.12 -14.98
C LYS A 169 11.93 -2.11 -15.24
N LYS A 170 11.38 -3.24 -15.69
CA LYS A 170 9.95 -3.40 -15.96
C LYS A 170 9.09 -3.24 -14.70
N GLY A 171 9.59 -3.69 -13.54
CA GLY A 171 8.92 -3.52 -12.25
C GLY A 171 8.83 -2.07 -11.77
N GLN A 172 9.62 -1.15 -12.34
CA GLN A 172 9.55 0.28 -12.08
C GLN A 172 8.61 0.95 -13.09
N THR A 173 7.34 1.07 -12.72
CA THR A 173 6.30 1.58 -13.64
C THR A 173 6.02 3.07 -13.39
N LEU A 174 5.37 3.73 -14.35
CA LEU A 174 4.84 5.09 -14.17
C LEU A 174 3.73 5.18 -13.13
N TYR A 175 3.15 4.04 -12.74
CA TYR A 175 2.17 3.89 -11.65
C TYR A 175 2.83 3.52 -10.33
N GLY A 176 4.14 3.75 -10.19
CA GLY A 176 4.91 3.27 -9.06
C GLY A 176 5.41 1.83 -9.25
N PRO A 177 6.29 1.37 -8.35
CA PRO A 177 6.89 0.06 -8.47
C PRO A 177 5.92 -1.05 -8.06
N VAL A 178 6.18 -2.25 -8.58
CA VAL A 178 5.55 -3.48 -8.07
C VAL A 178 5.99 -3.76 -6.62
N ALA A 179 5.23 -4.55 -5.87
CA ALA A 179 5.56 -4.90 -4.48
C ALA A 179 6.92 -5.60 -4.34
N ALA A 180 7.18 -6.57 -5.21
CA ALA A 180 8.41 -7.35 -5.16
C ALA A 180 8.82 -7.92 -6.52
N LEU A 181 10.10 -8.23 -6.65
CA LEU A 181 10.61 -9.14 -7.69
C LEU A 181 10.77 -10.53 -7.10
N CYS A 182 10.15 -11.54 -7.71
CA CYS A 182 10.31 -12.94 -7.29
C CYS A 182 11.17 -13.68 -8.32
N ILE A 183 12.41 -13.99 -7.95
CA ILE A 183 13.43 -14.51 -8.87
C ILE A 183 14.16 -15.74 -8.31
N ASP A 184 14.83 -16.48 -9.19
CA ASP A 184 15.59 -17.67 -8.80
C ASP A 184 16.70 -17.33 -7.78
N PRO A 185 16.94 -18.18 -6.75
CA PRO A 185 17.95 -17.95 -5.73
C PRO A 185 19.32 -17.53 -6.27
N LYS A 186 19.75 -18.10 -7.41
CA LYS A 186 21.07 -17.82 -8.00
C LYS A 186 21.26 -16.37 -8.41
N PHE A 187 20.17 -15.61 -8.61
CA PHE A 187 20.20 -14.22 -9.02
C PHE A 187 20.04 -13.21 -7.89
N ILE A 188 19.78 -13.65 -6.66
CA ILE A 188 19.49 -12.74 -5.54
C ILE A 188 20.67 -11.81 -5.25
N LYS A 189 21.88 -12.36 -5.16
CA LYS A 189 23.11 -11.57 -4.93
C LYS A 189 23.38 -10.55 -6.03
N LEU A 190 23.05 -10.89 -7.27
CA LEU A 190 23.15 -9.98 -8.40
C LEU A 190 22.09 -8.87 -8.28
N ALA A 191 20.84 -9.26 -8.06
CA ALA A 191 19.72 -8.32 -8.01
C ALA A 191 19.81 -7.32 -6.87
N LYS A 192 20.40 -7.73 -5.74
CA LYS A 192 20.60 -6.84 -4.60
C LYS A 192 21.46 -5.61 -4.91
N ARG A 193 22.27 -5.65 -5.98
CA ARG A 193 23.12 -4.51 -6.40
C ARG A 193 22.34 -3.34 -6.98
N TYR A 194 21.13 -3.57 -7.49
CA TYR A 194 20.30 -2.52 -8.09
C TYR A 194 18.93 -2.37 -7.38
N VAL A 195 18.57 -3.27 -6.47
CA VAL A 195 17.42 -3.11 -5.56
C VAL A 195 17.92 -2.58 -4.20
N VAL A 196 18.44 -1.35 -4.20
CA VAL A 196 18.94 -0.64 -3.01
C VAL A 196 18.04 0.57 -2.75
N ASP A 197 17.56 0.73 -1.52
CA ASP A 197 16.75 1.86 -1.05
C ASP A 197 15.45 2.14 -1.85
N GLN A 198 14.84 1.09 -2.39
CA GLN A 198 13.58 1.16 -3.13
C GLN A 198 12.45 0.44 -2.38
N PRO A 199 11.18 0.85 -2.56
CA PRO A 199 10.03 0.17 -1.94
C PRO A 199 9.77 -1.24 -2.50
N MET A 200 10.40 -1.63 -3.61
CA MET A 200 10.26 -2.94 -4.23
C MET A 200 11.17 -3.98 -3.56
N ARG A 201 10.57 -5.02 -2.98
CA ARG A 201 11.30 -6.05 -2.21
C ARG A 201 11.90 -7.13 -3.10
N LEU A 202 12.96 -7.78 -2.63
CA LEU A 202 13.57 -8.92 -3.31
C LEU A 202 13.10 -10.26 -2.72
N ALA A 203 12.30 -11.00 -3.48
CA ALA A 203 11.76 -12.31 -3.11
C ALA A 203 12.43 -13.44 -3.90
N THR A 204 12.52 -14.62 -3.28
CA THR A 204 12.98 -15.84 -3.95
C THR A 204 12.18 -17.07 -3.52
N VAL A 205 12.46 -18.21 -4.12
CA VAL A 205 11.76 -19.48 -3.84
C VAL A 205 12.68 -20.49 -3.16
N ALA A 206 12.11 -21.36 -2.33
CA ALA A 206 12.81 -22.50 -1.73
C ALA A 206 11.97 -23.77 -1.84
N ASN A 207 12.64 -24.95 -1.88
CA ASN A 207 11.98 -26.24 -2.09
C ASN A 207 11.15 -26.30 -3.40
N PHE A 208 11.54 -25.51 -4.40
CA PHE A 208 10.70 -25.19 -5.56
C PHE A 208 11.12 -25.97 -6.83
N PRO A 209 10.17 -26.36 -7.71
CA PRO A 209 8.72 -26.20 -7.57
C PRO A 209 8.04 -27.40 -6.88
N LEU A 210 8.73 -28.54 -6.74
CA LEU A 210 8.06 -29.81 -6.42
C LEU A 210 7.76 -30.04 -4.93
N GLY A 211 8.40 -29.29 -4.03
CA GLY A 211 8.22 -29.50 -2.60
C GLY A 211 8.90 -30.76 -2.03
N THR A 212 9.84 -31.38 -2.76
CA THR A 212 10.39 -32.71 -2.46
C THR A 212 11.83 -32.71 -1.96
N ASP A 213 12.45 -31.56 -1.74
CA ASP A 213 13.85 -31.51 -1.28
C ASP A 213 13.99 -32.02 0.16
N PRO A 214 15.12 -32.66 0.52
CA PRO A 214 15.41 -33.00 1.91
C PRO A 214 15.49 -31.75 2.79
N PHE A 215 15.01 -31.84 4.03
CA PHE A 215 14.90 -30.67 4.93
C PHE A 215 16.24 -29.93 5.13
N LYS A 216 17.35 -30.66 5.25
CA LYS A 216 18.69 -30.08 5.34
C LYS A 216 19.04 -29.21 4.12
N LYS A 217 18.67 -29.66 2.91
CA LYS A 217 18.88 -28.91 1.67
C LYS A 217 18.02 -27.65 1.65
N ILE A 218 16.75 -27.74 2.07
CA ILE A 218 15.85 -26.58 2.17
C ILE A 218 16.45 -25.51 3.11
N ILE A 219 16.86 -25.91 4.32
CA ILE A 219 17.44 -24.99 5.31
C ILE A 219 18.69 -24.31 4.74
N THR A 220 19.60 -25.08 4.13
CA THR A 220 20.84 -24.56 3.54
C THR A 220 20.54 -23.56 2.41
N GLN A 221 19.57 -23.87 1.54
CA GLN A 221 19.14 -23.00 0.45
C GLN A 221 18.58 -21.68 0.98
N VAL A 222 17.73 -21.73 2.00
CA VAL A 222 17.15 -20.53 2.63
C VAL A 222 18.24 -19.67 3.28
N GLN A 223 19.14 -20.28 4.05
CA GLN A 223 20.27 -19.57 4.67
C GLN A 223 21.11 -18.83 3.63
N GLN A 224 21.44 -19.50 2.54
CA GLN A 224 22.22 -18.90 1.45
C GLN A 224 21.45 -17.77 0.77
N SER A 225 20.17 -17.95 0.48
CA SER A 225 19.32 -16.92 -0.13
C SER A 225 19.21 -15.66 0.72
N LEU A 226 19.04 -15.82 2.04
CA LEU A 226 19.02 -14.70 2.99
C LEU A 226 20.37 -13.99 3.06
N LYS A 227 21.49 -14.74 3.06
CA LYS A 227 22.85 -14.19 3.02
C LYS A 227 23.12 -13.41 1.74
N ASP A 228 22.57 -13.86 0.62
CA ASP A 228 22.68 -13.19 -0.67
C ASP A 228 21.80 -11.94 -0.79
N GLY A 229 20.89 -11.72 0.15
CA GLY A 229 20.11 -10.49 0.27
C GLY A 229 18.61 -10.63 0.00
N ALA A 230 18.07 -11.84 0.00
CA ALA A 230 16.62 -12.04 -0.09
C ALA A 230 15.90 -11.43 1.11
N GLU A 231 14.83 -10.70 0.84
CA GLU A 231 13.96 -10.07 1.84
C GLU A 231 12.67 -10.85 2.08
N GLU A 232 12.32 -11.73 1.13
CA GLU A 232 11.15 -12.60 1.22
C GLU A 232 11.48 -14.01 0.67
N ILE A 233 11.04 -15.05 1.38
CA ILE A 233 11.20 -16.45 1.00
C ILE A 233 9.83 -17.04 0.72
N ASP A 234 9.61 -17.53 -0.50
CA ASP A 234 8.44 -18.31 -0.91
C ASP A 234 8.80 -19.80 -0.86
N LEU A 235 8.54 -20.46 0.27
CA LEU A 235 8.85 -21.88 0.49
C LEU A 235 7.70 -22.76 0.01
N VAL A 236 7.97 -23.74 -0.84
CA VAL A 236 6.98 -24.80 -1.14
C VAL A 236 6.83 -25.72 0.05
N PHE A 237 5.60 -25.84 0.54
CA PHE A 237 5.26 -26.76 1.62
C PHE A 237 5.61 -28.20 1.18
N PRO A 238 6.19 -29.05 2.04
CA PRO A 238 6.50 -30.44 1.70
C PRO A 238 5.25 -31.33 1.58
N TYR A 239 4.32 -31.00 0.69
CA TYR A 239 2.97 -31.57 0.66
C TYR A 239 2.98 -33.07 0.29
N LYS A 240 3.89 -33.52 -0.56
CA LYS A 240 4.04 -34.97 -0.87
C LYS A 240 4.50 -35.76 0.35
N PHE A 241 5.56 -35.27 1.01
CA PHE A 241 6.03 -35.85 2.27
C PHE A 241 4.93 -35.87 3.33
N TYR A 242 4.16 -34.78 3.47
CA TYR A 242 3.02 -34.71 4.39
C TYR A 242 1.93 -35.74 4.06
N LEU A 243 1.58 -35.90 2.78
CA LEU A 243 0.58 -36.85 2.32
C LEU A 243 0.99 -38.30 2.60
N GLU A 244 2.26 -38.63 2.39
CA GLU A 244 2.83 -39.96 2.67
C GLU A 244 3.03 -40.20 4.17
N ASN A 245 3.23 -39.15 4.97
CA ASN A 245 3.61 -39.23 6.37
C ASN A 245 2.68 -38.38 7.26
N LYS A 246 1.35 -38.55 7.15
CA LYS A 246 0.35 -37.70 7.85
C LYS A 246 0.56 -37.57 9.37
N ASN A 247 1.18 -38.55 10.01
CA ASN A 247 1.49 -38.53 11.45
C ASN A 247 2.71 -37.68 11.81
N ASN A 248 3.49 -37.22 10.82
CA ASN A 248 4.73 -36.49 11.01
C ASN A 248 4.59 -34.96 10.80
N LYS A 249 3.46 -34.40 11.23
CA LYS A 249 3.20 -32.94 11.18
C LYS A 249 4.25 -32.15 11.97
N LYS A 250 4.74 -32.72 13.08
CA LYS A 250 5.75 -32.11 13.97
C LYS A 250 7.04 -31.77 13.24
N SER A 251 7.54 -32.66 12.37
CA SER A 251 8.80 -32.40 11.65
C SER A 251 8.66 -31.27 10.64
N ILE A 252 7.50 -31.15 9.97
CA ILE A 252 7.24 -30.04 9.05
C ILE A 252 7.04 -28.74 9.82
N LEU A 253 6.28 -28.76 10.92
CA LEU A 253 6.14 -27.60 11.80
C LEU A 253 7.51 -27.08 12.25
N HIS A 254 8.38 -27.98 12.70
CA HIS A 254 9.74 -27.64 13.11
C HIS A 254 10.57 -27.05 11.97
N LEU A 255 10.47 -27.60 10.75
CA LEU A 255 11.11 -27.02 9.56
C LEU A 255 10.65 -25.57 9.31
N ILE A 256 9.33 -25.32 9.35
CA ILE A 256 8.77 -23.98 9.12
C ILE A 256 9.25 -23.01 10.21
N GLN A 257 9.27 -23.43 11.47
CA GLN A 257 9.78 -22.65 12.59
C GLN A 257 11.27 -22.32 12.44
N ILE A 258 12.10 -23.28 12.04
CA ILE A 258 13.52 -23.04 11.74
C ILE A 258 13.65 -21.96 10.66
N ILE A 259 12.92 -22.11 9.56
CA ILE A 259 12.98 -21.16 8.44
C ILE A 259 12.46 -19.78 8.85
N LYS A 260 11.40 -19.72 9.67
CA LYS A 260 10.88 -18.46 10.21
C LYS A 260 11.90 -17.78 11.13
N ASN A 261 12.59 -18.54 11.97
CA ASN A 261 13.66 -18.02 12.83
C ASN A 261 14.84 -17.48 12.01
N LEU A 262 15.23 -18.15 10.92
CA LEU A 262 16.24 -17.64 9.99
C LEU A 262 15.82 -16.33 9.33
N CYS A 263 14.54 -16.20 8.95
CA CYS A 263 14.00 -14.96 8.42
C CYS A 263 14.03 -13.83 9.46
N GLY A 264 13.80 -14.14 10.74
CA GLY A 264 13.71 -13.14 11.80
C GLY A 264 12.55 -12.16 11.60
N PRO A 265 12.57 -10.99 12.27
CA PRO A 265 11.48 -10.01 12.21
C PRO A 265 11.49 -9.16 10.93
N ALA A 266 12.64 -9.02 10.25
CA ALA A 266 12.80 -8.12 9.10
C ALA A 266 12.43 -8.74 7.75
N ARG A 267 12.44 -10.08 7.64
CA ARG A 267 12.13 -10.80 6.38
C ARG A 267 10.80 -11.53 6.45
N THR A 268 10.19 -11.68 5.29
CA THR A 268 8.87 -12.30 5.11
C THR A 268 9.02 -13.76 4.71
N LEU A 269 8.39 -14.67 5.45
CA LEU A 269 8.19 -16.05 5.02
C LEU A 269 6.81 -16.21 4.39
N LYS A 270 6.74 -16.74 3.18
CA LYS A 270 5.50 -17.15 2.52
C LYS A 270 5.52 -18.66 2.30
N ILE A 271 4.46 -19.36 2.65
CA ILE A 271 4.34 -20.80 2.39
C ILE A 271 3.43 -21.04 1.20
N ILE A 272 3.96 -21.66 0.14
CA ILE A 272 3.20 -22.14 -1.01
C ILE A 272 2.55 -23.47 -0.63
N LEU A 273 1.22 -23.50 -0.57
CA LEU A 273 0.44 -24.66 -0.16
C LEU A 273 0.16 -25.61 -1.34
N GLU A 274 0.28 -25.13 -2.56
CA GLU A 274 -0.07 -25.81 -3.81
C GLU A 274 -1.55 -26.22 -3.89
N THR A 275 -2.45 -25.29 -3.54
CA THR A 275 -3.90 -25.50 -3.45
C THR A 275 -4.56 -25.96 -4.75
N GLY A 276 -3.95 -25.67 -5.90
CA GLY A 276 -4.44 -26.15 -7.19
C GLY A 276 -4.23 -27.65 -7.41
N VAL A 277 -3.19 -28.21 -6.80
CA VAL A 277 -2.93 -29.66 -6.79
C VAL A 277 -3.70 -30.31 -5.63
N LEU A 278 -3.73 -29.67 -4.47
CA LEU A 278 -4.44 -30.13 -3.29
C LEU A 278 -5.95 -29.82 -3.40
N LYS A 279 -6.70 -30.64 -4.12
CA LYS A 279 -8.14 -30.41 -4.37
C LYS A 279 -9.04 -30.57 -3.14
N GLN A 280 -8.54 -31.15 -2.05
CA GLN A 280 -9.36 -31.47 -0.87
C GLN A 280 -9.36 -30.31 0.13
N LYS A 281 -10.55 -29.74 0.41
CA LYS A 281 -10.73 -28.65 1.38
C LYS A 281 -10.04 -28.90 2.72
N LYS A 282 -10.30 -30.07 3.33
CA LYS A 282 -9.72 -30.44 4.63
C LYS A 282 -8.20 -30.43 4.63
N LEU A 283 -7.59 -30.85 3.52
CA LEU A 283 -6.13 -30.88 3.40
C LEU A 283 -5.53 -29.47 3.26
N ILE A 284 -6.20 -28.59 2.49
CA ILE A 284 -5.83 -27.17 2.40
C ILE A 284 -5.90 -26.55 3.80
N GLU A 285 -6.97 -26.82 4.55
CA GLU A 285 -7.17 -26.31 5.91
C GLU A 285 -6.05 -26.77 6.86
N GLU A 286 -5.75 -28.07 6.88
CA GLU A 286 -4.71 -28.63 7.75
C GLU A 286 -3.32 -28.05 7.46
N ILE A 287 -2.95 -27.92 6.17
CA ILE A 287 -1.63 -27.42 5.78
C ILE A 287 -1.51 -25.92 6.00
N ALA A 288 -2.57 -25.16 5.74
CA ALA A 288 -2.62 -23.72 6.04
C ALA A 288 -2.49 -23.46 7.55
N GLN A 289 -3.23 -24.20 8.38
CA GLN A 289 -3.14 -24.08 9.83
C GLN A 289 -1.73 -24.41 10.34
N LEU A 290 -1.13 -25.50 9.87
CA LEU A 290 0.24 -25.88 10.24
C LEU A 290 1.27 -24.81 9.82
N SER A 291 1.06 -24.18 8.67
CA SER A 291 1.92 -23.10 8.17
C SER A 291 1.83 -21.84 9.04
N ILE A 292 0.62 -21.54 9.51
CA ILE A 292 0.33 -20.45 10.43
C ILE A 292 0.96 -20.71 11.80
N GLU A 293 0.79 -21.91 12.36
CA GLU A 293 1.42 -22.34 13.62
C GLU A 293 2.96 -22.28 13.54
N GLY A 294 3.52 -22.52 12.35
CA GLY A 294 4.95 -22.36 12.09
C GLY A 294 5.44 -20.91 12.02
N GLY A 295 4.53 -19.94 12.06
CA GLY A 295 4.84 -18.50 12.09
C GLY A 295 5.01 -17.87 10.71
N THR A 296 4.43 -18.44 9.65
CA THR A 296 4.45 -17.81 8.31
C THR A 296 3.86 -16.40 8.33
N ASN A 297 4.34 -15.54 7.45
CA ASN A 297 3.78 -14.20 7.23
C ASN A 297 2.71 -14.22 6.13
N PHE A 298 2.81 -15.13 5.17
CA PHE A 298 1.85 -15.26 4.07
C PHE A 298 1.51 -16.71 3.80
N LEU A 299 0.25 -16.95 3.46
CA LEU A 299 -0.16 -18.16 2.75
C LEU A 299 -0.16 -17.87 1.25
N LYS A 300 0.41 -18.77 0.45
CA LYS A 300 0.48 -18.65 -1.01
C LYS A 300 -0.23 -19.82 -1.66
N THR A 301 -1.08 -19.54 -2.66
CA THR A 301 -1.90 -20.58 -3.30
C THR A 301 -1.06 -21.62 -4.02
N SER A 302 -0.28 -21.20 -5.03
CA SER A 302 0.36 -22.12 -5.97
C SER A 302 1.76 -21.67 -6.39
N THR A 303 2.57 -22.60 -6.88
CA THR A 303 3.89 -22.31 -7.49
C THR A 303 3.76 -21.59 -8.84
N GLY A 304 2.64 -21.80 -9.53
CA GLY A 304 2.45 -21.37 -10.92
C GLY A 304 3.21 -22.23 -11.93
N LYS A 305 3.77 -23.36 -11.51
CA LYS A 305 4.51 -24.31 -12.36
C LYS A 305 3.81 -25.67 -12.51
N ILE A 306 3.00 -26.06 -11.54
CA ILE A 306 2.41 -27.39 -11.47
C ILE A 306 0.91 -27.27 -11.25
N GLY A 307 0.12 -27.99 -12.06
CA GLY A 307 -1.34 -28.02 -11.94
C GLY A 307 -2.01 -26.65 -12.18
N PRO A 308 -3.29 -26.52 -11.82
CA PRO A 308 -3.98 -25.25 -11.90
C PRO A 308 -3.43 -24.25 -10.85
N GLY A 309 -3.55 -22.96 -11.14
CA GLY A 309 -3.11 -21.90 -10.25
C GLY A 309 -4.08 -21.62 -9.10
N ALA A 310 -4.19 -20.35 -8.72
CA ALA A 310 -5.17 -19.90 -7.73
C ALA A 310 -6.60 -20.12 -8.23
N THR A 311 -7.50 -20.53 -7.33
CA THR A 311 -8.94 -20.65 -7.60
C THR A 311 -9.75 -19.93 -6.52
N LEU A 312 -10.91 -19.38 -6.87
CA LEU A 312 -11.78 -18.69 -5.90
C LEU A 312 -12.17 -19.57 -4.71
N PRO A 313 -12.52 -20.87 -4.87
CA PRO A 313 -12.81 -21.74 -3.73
C PRO A 313 -11.62 -21.92 -2.79
N ALA A 314 -10.41 -22.11 -3.32
CA ALA A 314 -9.21 -22.23 -2.50
C ALA A 314 -8.91 -20.93 -1.75
N VAL A 315 -9.00 -19.78 -2.43
CA VAL A 315 -8.81 -18.46 -1.80
C VAL A 315 -9.82 -18.23 -0.69
N LYS A 316 -11.09 -18.58 -0.88
CA LYS A 316 -12.11 -18.48 0.17
C LYS A 316 -11.75 -19.28 1.42
N ILE A 317 -11.29 -20.52 1.26
CA ILE A 317 -10.82 -21.36 2.37
C ILE A 317 -9.66 -20.69 3.11
N LEU A 318 -8.67 -20.17 2.38
CA LEU A 318 -7.51 -19.51 3.01
C LEU A 318 -7.90 -18.23 3.74
N LEU A 319 -8.83 -17.44 3.20
CA LEU A 319 -9.34 -16.24 3.87
C LEU A 319 -10.10 -16.58 5.16
N ASP A 320 -10.91 -17.65 5.15
CA ASP A 320 -11.60 -18.11 6.35
C ASP A 320 -10.60 -18.47 7.46
N ILE A 321 -9.52 -19.18 7.13
CA ILE A 321 -8.47 -19.57 8.08
C ILE A 321 -7.69 -18.35 8.58
N ILE A 322 -7.31 -17.43 7.69
CA ILE A 322 -6.62 -16.19 8.09
C ILE A 322 -7.49 -15.38 9.05
N TYR A 323 -8.78 -15.24 8.72
CA TYR A 323 -9.73 -14.50 9.54
C TYR A 323 -9.94 -15.12 10.93
N THR A 324 -10.03 -16.45 11.04
CA THR A 324 -10.21 -17.10 12.35
C THR A 324 -8.96 -17.04 13.22
N ASN A 325 -7.77 -17.00 12.62
CA ASN A 325 -6.50 -16.97 13.34
C ASN A 325 -6.02 -15.54 13.69
N GLN A 326 -6.63 -14.49 13.12
CA GLN A 326 -6.13 -13.10 13.25
C GLN A 326 -6.01 -12.57 14.69
N HIS A 327 -6.84 -13.07 15.61
CA HIS A 327 -6.83 -12.67 17.03
C HIS A 327 -5.93 -13.54 17.91
N GLN A 328 -5.50 -14.70 17.41
CA GLN A 328 -4.74 -15.69 18.19
C GLN A 328 -3.23 -15.54 17.99
N ILE A 329 -2.81 -14.74 17.02
CA ILE A 329 -1.42 -14.68 16.54
C ILE A 329 -0.90 -13.26 16.67
N GLN A 330 0.37 -13.15 17.06
CA GLN A 330 1.02 -11.88 17.39
C GLN A 330 1.42 -11.06 16.15
N HIS A 331 1.29 -11.61 14.94
CA HIS A 331 1.63 -10.95 13.68
C HIS A 331 0.56 -11.17 12.61
N PRO A 332 0.34 -10.18 11.71
CA PRO A 332 -0.62 -10.32 10.63
C PRO A 332 -0.20 -11.39 9.62
N ILE A 333 -1.19 -12.10 9.07
CA ILE A 333 -1.01 -13.11 8.03
C ILE A 333 -1.63 -12.61 6.73
N GLY A 334 -0.81 -12.49 5.70
CA GLY A 334 -1.24 -12.13 4.36
C GLY A 334 -1.57 -13.32 3.47
N LEU A 335 -2.13 -13.01 2.30
CA LEU A 335 -2.42 -13.95 1.22
C LEU A 335 -1.66 -13.55 -0.04
N LYS A 336 -1.01 -14.52 -0.69
CA LYS A 336 -0.45 -14.37 -2.03
C LYS A 336 -1.16 -15.28 -3.01
N ILE A 337 -1.91 -14.70 -3.93
CA ILE A 337 -2.56 -15.45 -5.02
C ILE A 337 -1.58 -15.59 -6.17
N SER A 338 -1.42 -16.80 -6.70
CA SER A 338 -0.42 -17.10 -7.73
C SER A 338 -0.88 -18.18 -8.69
N GLY A 339 -0.49 -18.03 -9.96
CA GLY A 339 -0.80 -18.95 -11.06
C GLY A 339 -2.13 -18.62 -11.75
N GLY A 340 -2.09 -18.45 -13.08
CA GLY A 340 -3.27 -18.29 -13.93
C GLY A 340 -3.86 -16.88 -14.03
N ILE A 341 -3.41 -15.93 -13.21
CA ILE A 341 -3.88 -14.53 -13.22
C ILE A 341 -3.10 -13.74 -14.28
N ARG A 342 -3.73 -13.52 -15.44
CA ARG A 342 -3.09 -12.92 -16.62
C ARG A 342 -3.63 -11.55 -16.96
N ASN A 343 -4.89 -11.27 -16.63
CA ASN A 343 -5.54 -10.01 -16.98
C ASN A 343 -6.21 -9.34 -15.77
N LYS A 344 -6.62 -8.09 -15.98
CA LYS A 344 -7.25 -7.23 -14.99
C LYS A 344 -8.52 -7.83 -14.39
N ASN A 345 -9.40 -8.40 -15.22
CA ASN A 345 -10.68 -8.94 -14.76
C ASN A 345 -10.48 -10.13 -13.81
N GLN A 346 -9.56 -11.04 -14.15
CA GLN A 346 -9.20 -12.15 -13.26
C GLN A 346 -8.64 -11.66 -11.92
N ALA A 347 -7.78 -10.64 -11.93
CA ALA A 347 -7.26 -10.07 -10.69
C ALA A 347 -8.41 -9.46 -9.85
N LEU A 348 -9.32 -8.73 -10.49
CA LEU A 348 -10.47 -8.09 -9.85
C LEU A 348 -11.45 -9.07 -9.21
N GLU A 349 -11.66 -10.25 -9.79
CA GLU A 349 -12.48 -11.31 -9.18
C GLU A 349 -11.94 -11.71 -7.80
N PHE A 350 -10.62 -11.91 -7.69
CA PHE A 350 -10.00 -12.18 -6.40
C PHE A 350 -10.06 -10.99 -5.45
N ILE A 351 -9.77 -9.77 -5.93
CA ILE A 351 -9.86 -8.55 -5.11
C ILE A 351 -11.28 -8.39 -4.55
N HIS A 352 -12.31 -8.61 -5.36
CA HIS A 352 -13.69 -8.52 -4.93
C HIS A 352 -14.02 -9.51 -3.80
N LEU A 353 -13.67 -10.78 -3.99
CA LEU A 353 -13.85 -11.81 -2.96
C LEU A 353 -13.12 -11.46 -1.65
N ILE A 354 -11.87 -11.00 -1.75
CA ILE A 354 -11.06 -10.63 -0.59
C ILE A 354 -11.65 -9.41 0.12
N THR A 355 -12.06 -8.40 -0.63
CA THR A 355 -12.67 -7.17 -0.09
C THR A 355 -13.98 -7.49 0.64
N GLN A 356 -14.82 -8.36 0.09
CA GLN A 356 -16.06 -8.80 0.74
C GLN A 356 -15.81 -9.47 2.09
N LYS A 357 -14.69 -10.21 2.23
CA LYS A 357 -14.38 -10.96 3.45
C LYS A 357 -13.58 -10.16 4.47
N MET A 358 -12.62 -9.36 4.03
CA MET A 358 -11.61 -8.72 4.87
C MET A 358 -11.73 -7.19 4.94
N GLY A 359 -12.55 -6.57 4.08
CA GLY A 359 -12.68 -5.12 3.95
C GLY A 359 -11.68 -4.50 2.97
N GLU A 360 -11.96 -3.26 2.55
CA GLU A 360 -11.16 -2.52 1.55
C GLU A 360 -9.72 -2.24 2.04
N ASP A 361 -9.55 -1.88 3.31
CA ASP A 361 -8.25 -1.55 3.90
C ASP A 361 -7.29 -2.75 3.93
N TRP A 362 -7.80 -3.98 3.77
CA TRP A 362 -6.98 -5.19 3.69
C TRP A 362 -6.28 -5.34 2.34
N ILE A 363 -6.72 -4.61 1.30
CA ILE A 363 -6.10 -4.59 -0.03
C ILE A 363 -4.86 -3.71 0.00
N HIS A 364 -3.79 -4.24 0.60
CA HIS A 364 -2.52 -3.56 0.80
C HIS A 364 -1.35 -4.54 0.58
N PRO A 365 -0.18 -4.11 0.06
CA PRO A 365 0.97 -5.01 -0.19
C PRO A 365 1.49 -5.75 1.05
N ALA A 366 1.19 -5.27 2.26
CA ALA A 366 1.52 -5.96 3.51
C ALA A 366 0.64 -7.21 3.77
N ASN A 367 -0.55 -7.26 3.17
CA ASN A 367 -1.57 -8.29 3.43
C ASN A 367 -1.91 -9.10 2.17
N LEU A 368 -1.77 -8.53 0.98
CA LEU A 368 -2.14 -9.16 -0.29
C LEU A 368 -1.04 -8.99 -1.33
N ARG A 369 -0.72 -10.10 -2.02
CA ARG A 369 0.18 -10.11 -3.18
C ARG A 369 -0.40 -10.90 -4.35
N ILE A 370 -0.07 -10.50 -5.57
CA ILE A 370 -0.40 -11.21 -6.80
C ILE A 370 0.90 -11.68 -7.46
N GLY A 371 1.21 -12.97 -7.38
CA GLY A 371 2.33 -13.57 -8.09
C GLY A 371 2.01 -13.75 -9.57
N ALA A 372 2.65 -12.95 -10.43
CA ALA A 372 2.40 -12.95 -11.86
C ALA A 372 3.68 -12.68 -12.67
N SER A 373 3.76 -13.31 -13.84
CA SER A 373 4.82 -13.06 -14.84
C SER A 373 4.36 -12.14 -15.98
N SER A 374 3.07 -12.18 -16.34
CA SER A 374 2.51 -11.46 -17.50
C SER A 374 1.40 -10.45 -17.17
N LEU A 375 0.86 -10.46 -15.94
CA LEU A 375 -0.24 -9.55 -15.57
C LEU A 375 0.17 -8.08 -15.74
N LEU A 376 1.40 -7.75 -15.38
CA LEU A 376 1.91 -6.38 -15.48
C LEU A 376 1.84 -5.84 -16.91
N ASP A 377 2.21 -6.63 -17.92
CA ASP A 377 2.13 -6.20 -19.33
C ASP A 377 0.69 -5.86 -19.72
N ASN A 378 -0.24 -6.74 -19.37
CA ASN A 378 -1.67 -6.57 -19.66
C ASN A 378 -2.28 -5.35 -18.95
N LEU A 379 -1.75 -4.97 -17.78
CA LEU A 379 -2.17 -3.76 -17.07
C LEU A 379 -1.61 -2.49 -17.72
N LEU A 380 -0.42 -2.57 -18.35
CA LEU A 380 0.24 -1.43 -19.00
C LEU A 380 -0.19 -1.20 -20.46
N GLU A 381 -0.63 -2.25 -21.18
CA GLU A 381 -0.99 -2.18 -22.60
C GLU A 381 -2.23 -1.31 -22.92
N ASN A 382 -3.13 -1.08 -21.95
CA ASN A 382 -4.36 -0.31 -22.13
C ASN A 382 -4.19 1.20 -22.40
N LYS A 383 -2.97 1.67 -22.73
CA LYS A 383 -2.68 3.07 -23.08
C LYS A 383 -2.36 3.32 -24.56
N LYS A 384 -2.17 2.30 -25.39
CA LYS A 384 -1.94 2.55 -26.83
C LYS A 384 -3.20 2.96 -27.60
N THR A 385 -4.40 2.69 -27.07
CA THR A 385 -5.66 2.93 -27.78
C THR A 385 -6.40 4.21 -27.38
N SER A 386 -6.00 4.93 -26.33
CA SER A 386 -6.73 6.11 -25.84
C SER A 386 -6.10 7.46 -26.18
N LEU A 387 -4.94 7.49 -26.84
CA LEU A 387 -4.25 8.73 -27.24
C LEU A 387 -4.40 9.07 -28.74
N GLN A 388 -5.12 8.26 -29.53
CA GLN A 388 -5.34 8.53 -30.96
C GLN A 388 -6.74 9.08 -31.30
N SER A 389 -7.61 9.35 -30.32
CA SER A 389 -8.97 9.86 -30.58
C SER A 389 -9.20 11.32 -30.13
N PHE A 390 -8.14 12.08 -29.91
CA PHE A 390 -8.22 13.52 -29.62
C PHE A 390 -7.14 14.28 -30.38
N TYR A 391 -7.25 14.29 -31.71
CA TYR A 391 -6.76 15.35 -32.57
C TYR A 391 -7.75 15.55 -33.71
#